data_AF-A0A8D5JIF0-F1
#
_entry.id   AF-A0A8D5JIF0-F1
#
_cell.length_a   1.000
_cell.length_b   1.000
_cell.length_c   1.000
_cell.angle_alpha   90.00
_cell.angle_beta   90.00
_cell.angle_gamma   90.00
#
_symmetry.space_group_name_H-M   'P 1'
#
loop_
_entity.id
_entity.type
_entity.pdbx_description
1 polymer ?
#
loop_
_entity_poly.entity_id
_entity_poly.type
_entity_poly.pdbx_seq_one_letter_code
_entity_poly.pdbx_strand_id
1 'polypeptide(L)'
;MGVGILGGTQNELAVEGEPIYWYSASPAKLLLVRTIIFFVIYTLLSLYYYGPAFKLYDIPRLANISGLTLLNLPFLLSATFLGIALSTVLPRRELATLVILLSSMPIVFGSGFIWPREAIPFPVLLLMQFVPAVPAIKAFVMLNQMGATFHQITPLVTQLILLALFYGILAYLLLEKKFKTIQPAAGKAEY
;
A
#
# COMPACT_ATOMS: atom_id res chain seq x y z
N MET A 1 -2.47 -6.74 -2.13
CA MET A 1 -2.46 -7.89 -3.07
C MET A 1 -2.81 -7.48 -4.50
N GLY A 2 -3.95 -6.83 -4.77
CA GLY A 2 -4.39 -6.55 -6.14
C GLY A 2 -3.38 -5.80 -7.03
N VAL A 3 -2.77 -4.73 -6.51
CA VAL A 3 -1.71 -3.98 -7.21
C VAL A 3 -0.47 -4.84 -7.53
N GLY A 4 -0.12 -5.72 -6.59
CA GLY A 4 1.02 -6.63 -6.66
C GLY A 4 0.88 -7.64 -7.79
N ILE A 5 -0.27 -8.32 -7.83
CA ILE A 5 -0.59 -9.32 -8.86
C ILE A 5 -0.65 -8.66 -10.23
N LEU A 6 -1.33 -7.52 -10.36
CA LEU A 6 -1.45 -6.81 -11.63
C LEU A 6 -0.09 -6.36 -12.19
N GLY A 7 0.85 -5.92 -11.35
CA GLY A 7 2.21 -5.60 -11.81
C GLY A 7 3.04 -6.85 -12.10
N GLY A 8 2.97 -7.88 -11.25
CA GLY A 8 3.69 -9.14 -11.45
C GLY A 8 3.31 -9.85 -12.76
N THR A 9 2.01 -9.91 -13.09
CA THR A 9 1.54 -10.47 -14.36
C THR A 9 2.12 -9.74 -15.57
N GLN A 10 2.26 -8.41 -15.49
CA GLN A 10 2.86 -7.64 -16.60
C GLN A 10 4.36 -7.88 -16.74
N ASN A 11 5.03 -8.25 -15.64
CA ASN A 11 6.44 -8.58 -15.65
C ASN A 11 6.68 -9.97 -16.25
N GLU A 12 5.79 -10.93 -15.97
CA GLU A 12 5.80 -12.25 -16.60
C GLU A 12 5.57 -12.15 -18.11
N LEU A 13 4.52 -11.44 -18.53
CA LEU A 13 4.25 -11.19 -19.96
C LEU A 13 5.43 -10.51 -20.67
N ALA A 14 6.15 -9.63 -19.97
CA ALA A 14 7.35 -8.98 -20.51
C ALA A 14 8.49 -9.95 -20.79
N VAL A 15 8.68 -10.94 -19.92
CA VAL A 15 9.70 -11.98 -20.07
C VAL A 15 9.30 -12.97 -21.16
N GLU A 16 8.01 -13.23 -21.31
CA GLU A 16 7.44 -14.13 -22.32
C GLU A 16 7.35 -13.49 -23.72
N GLY A 17 7.56 -12.18 -23.85
CA GLY A 17 7.51 -11.46 -25.12
C GLY A 17 6.10 -11.09 -25.60
N GLU A 18 5.09 -11.26 -24.74
CA GLU A 18 3.69 -10.95 -25.00
C GLU A 18 3.43 -9.42 -24.92
N PRO A 19 2.40 -8.90 -25.62
CA PRO A 19 2.11 -7.46 -25.62
C PRO A 19 1.66 -6.98 -24.24
N ILE A 20 2.46 -6.10 -23.65
CA ILE A 20 2.24 -5.47 -22.34
C ILE A 20 1.49 -4.15 -22.55
N TYR A 21 0.49 -3.81 -21.73
CA TYR A 21 -0.15 -2.49 -21.83
C TYR A 21 0.79 -1.32 -21.43
N TRP A 22 1.98 -1.62 -20.92
CA TRP A 22 2.98 -0.61 -20.57
C TRP A 22 3.55 0.10 -21.80
N TYR A 23 3.45 -0.53 -22.99
CA TYR A 23 3.88 0.05 -24.25
C TYR A 23 3.03 1.23 -24.72
N SER A 24 1.76 1.31 -24.29
CA SER A 24 0.79 2.27 -24.82
C SER A 24 0.51 3.47 -23.91
N ALA A 25 1.16 3.57 -22.75
CA ALA A 25 0.88 4.62 -21.77
C ALA A 25 2.12 5.13 -21.03
N SER A 26 2.20 6.45 -20.84
CA SER A 26 3.22 7.11 -20.02
C SER A 26 3.22 6.57 -18.56
N PRO A 27 4.39 6.41 -17.92
CA PRO A 27 4.52 6.01 -16.51
C PRO A 27 3.62 6.79 -15.55
N ALA A 28 3.46 8.09 -15.76
CA ALA A 28 2.61 8.96 -14.92
C ALA A 28 1.11 8.58 -15.05
N LYS A 29 0.66 8.30 -16.27
CA LYS A 29 -0.73 7.88 -16.54
C LYS A 29 -1.02 6.51 -15.90
N LEU A 30 -0.07 5.58 -15.99
CA LEU A 30 -0.18 4.26 -15.35
C LEU A 30 -0.28 4.37 -13.83
N LEU A 31 0.59 5.18 -13.22
CA LEU A 31 0.58 5.43 -11.78
C LEU A 31 -0.77 6.01 -11.33
N LEU A 32 -1.26 7.04 -12.03
CA LEU A 32 -2.51 7.73 -11.69
C LEU A 32 -3.73 6.81 -11.82
N VAL A 33 -3.88 6.10 -12.94
CA VAL A 33 -5.03 5.22 -13.18
C VAL A 33 -5.08 4.09 -12.15
N ARG A 34 -3.95 3.41 -11.90
CA ARG A 34 -3.88 2.35 -10.89
C ARG A 34 -4.25 2.91 -9.52
N THR A 35 -3.71 4.07 -9.16
CA THR A 35 -3.98 4.71 -7.87
C THR A 35 -5.47 4.98 -7.71
N ILE A 36 -6.13 5.61 -8.69
CA ILE A 36 -7.57 5.92 -8.62
C ILE A 36 -8.41 4.64 -8.46
N ILE A 37 -8.16 3.62 -9.29
CA ILE A 37 -8.95 2.37 -9.26
C ILE A 37 -8.85 1.70 -7.89
N PHE A 38 -7.63 1.46 -7.41
CA PHE A 38 -7.43 0.79 -6.12
C PHE A 38 -7.92 1.64 -4.95
N PHE A 39 -7.69 2.95 -5.01
CA PHE A 39 -8.14 3.87 -3.96
C PHE A 39 -9.67 3.88 -3.82
N VAL A 40 -10.41 3.96 -4.94
CA VAL A 40 -11.88 3.93 -4.92
C VAL A 40 -12.41 2.60 -4.38
N ILE A 41 -11.92 1.48 -4.92
CA ILE A 41 -12.37 0.14 -4.50
C ILE A 41 -12.12 -0.08 -3.00
N TYR A 42 -10.91 0.23 -2.52
CA TYR A 42 -10.56 0.01 -1.11
C TYR A 42 -11.24 1.00 -0.17
N THR A 43 -11.53 2.22 -0.60
CA THR A 43 -12.31 3.18 0.19
C THR A 43 -13.74 2.67 0.38
N LEU A 44 -14.41 2.22 -0.69
CA LEU A 44 -15.75 1.66 -0.60
C LEU A 44 -15.80 0.42 0.30
N LEU A 45 -14.82 -0.49 0.15
CA LEU A 45 -14.71 -1.66 1.00
C LEU A 45 -14.50 -1.28 2.48
N SER A 46 -13.66 -0.29 2.76
CA SER A 46 -13.42 0.17 4.13
C SER A 46 -14.66 0.78 4.77
N LEU A 47 -15.46 1.54 4.00
CA LEU A 47 -16.73 2.11 4.45
C LEU A 47 -17.76 1.01 4.78
N TYR A 48 -17.78 -0.07 4.00
CA TYR A 48 -18.60 -1.25 4.30
C TYR A 48 -18.20 -1.89 5.64
N TYR A 49 -16.89 -2.04 5.90
CA TYR A 49 -16.40 -2.64 7.14
C TYR A 49 -16.78 -1.83 8.38
N TYR A 50 -16.38 -0.56 8.46
CA TYR A 50 -16.60 0.23 9.67
C TYR A 50 -18.04 0.76 9.80
N GLY A 51 -18.86 0.66 8.74
CA GLY A 51 -20.26 1.04 8.73
C GLY A 51 -21.19 -0.18 8.95
N PRO A 52 -21.75 -0.75 7.87
CA PRO A 52 -22.67 -1.89 7.95
C PRO A 52 -22.15 -3.09 8.75
N ALA A 53 -20.91 -3.54 8.50
CA ALA A 53 -20.43 -4.77 9.13
C ALA A 53 -20.27 -4.61 10.65
N PHE A 54 -19.65 -3.52 11.10
CA PHE A 54 -19.51 -3.26 12.55
C PHE A 54 -20.86 -3.15 13.25
N LYS A 55 -21.87 -2.56 12.58
CA LYS A 55 -23.24 -2.51 13.11
C LYS A 55 -23.91 -3.88 13.16
N LEU A 56 -23.68 -4.73 12.14
CA LEU A 56 -24.27 -6.07 12.07
C LEU A 56 -23.70 -7.03 13.13
N TYR A 57 -22.42 -6.89 13.45
CA TYR A 57 -21.71 -7.74 14.41
C TYR A 57 -21.60 -7.13 15.81
N ASP A 58 -22.33 -6.04 16.09
CA ASP A 58 -22.30 -5.31 17.37
C ASP A 58 -20.88 -4.97 17.86
N ILE A 59 -19.98 -4.65 16.91
CA ILE A 59 -18.60 -4.28 17.23
C ILE A 59 -18.58 -2.85 17.76
N PRO A 60 -18.08 -2.61 18.99
CA PRO A 60 -18.02 -1.27 19.55
C PRO A 60 -17.09 -0.38 18.73
N ARG A 61 -17.62 0.78 18.32
CA ARG A 61 -16.92 1.79 17.51
C ARG A 61 -16.97 3.13 18.22
N LEU A 62 -15.87 3.50 18.89
CA LEU A 62 -15.79 4.81 19.56
C LEU A 62 -15.55 5.96 18.58
N ALA A 63 -14.96 5.64 17.42
CA ALA A 63 -14.65 6.64 16.40
C ALA A 63 -15.87 7.00 15.53
N ASN A 64 -15.91 8.26 15.12
CA ASN A 64 -16.79 8.72 14.05
C ASN A 64 -16.33 8.16 12.69
N ILE A 65 -17.28 7.79 11.82
CA ILE A 65 -17.01 7.26 10.47
C ILE A 65 -16.16 8.22 9.65
N SER A 66 -16.40 9.53 9.78
CA SER A 66 -15.62 10.57 9.10
C SER A 66 -14.14 10.55 9.54
N GLY A 67 -13.88 10.41 10.84
CA GLY A 67 -12.52 10.32 11.38
C GLY A 67 -11.78 9.08 10.90
N LEU A 68 -12.45 7.92 10.89
CA LEU A 68 -11.89 6.68 10.34
C LEU A 68 -11.59 6.82 8.84
N THR A 69 -12.53 7.40 8.08
CA THR A 69 -12.34 7.64 6.64
C THR A 69 -11.15 8.56 6.41
N LEU A 70 -11.04 9.68 7.14
CA LEU A 70 -9.96 10.65 6.99
C LEU A 70 -8.58 10.04 7.31
N LEU A 71 -8.49 9.18 8.33
CA LEU A 71 -7.28 8.39 8.61
C LEU A 71 -6.98 7.37 7.49
N ASN A 72 -8.01 6.76 6.92
CA ASN A 72 -7.87 5.71 5.92
C ASN A 72 -7.31 6.23 4.59
N LEU A 73 -7.63 7.46 4.18
CA LEU A 73 -7.15 8.03 2.90
C LEU A 73 -5.62 8.03 2.76
N PRO A 74 -4.83 8.63 3.68
CA PRO A 74 -3.37 8.63 3.56
C PRO A 74 -2.77 7.22 3.71
N PHE A 75 -3.42 6.34 4.48
CA PHE A 75 -3.02 4.92 4.55
C PHE A 75 -3.22 4.21 3.21
N LEU A 76 -4.39 4.32 2.59
CA LEU A 76 -4.65 3.69 1.30
C LEU A 76 -3.71 4.21 0.21
N LEU A 77 -3.43 5.51 0.22
CA LEU A 77 -2.52 6.12 -0.75
C LEU A 77 -1.09 5.56 -0.59
N SER A 78 -0.54 5.58 0.63
CA SER A 78 0.79 5.05 0.92
C SER A 78 0.90 3.54 0.65
N ALA A 79 -0.10 2.75 1.04
CA ALA A 79 -0.15 1.32 0.77
C ALA A 79 -0.26 1.01 -0.73
N THR A 80 -1.02 1.81 -1.49
CA THR A 80 -1.14 1.66 -2.94
C THR A 80 0.18 1.94 -3.63
N PHE A 81 0.85 3.04 -3.29
CA PHE A 81 2.15 3.36 -3.87
C PHE A 81 3.24 2.35 -3.51
N LEU A 82 3.28 1.88 -2.25
CA LEU A 82 4.16 0.77 -1.87
C LEU A 82 3.87 -0.47 -2.71
N GLY A 83 2.59 -0.81 -2.90
CA GLY A 83 2.18 -1.93 -3.75
C GLY A 83 2.62 -1.78 -5.20
N ILE A 84 2.56 -0.56 -5.76
CA ILE A 84 3.03 -0.28 -7.13
C ILE A 84 4.55 -0.39 -7.20
N ALA A 85 5.28 0.15 -6.23
CA ALA A 85 6.74 0.06 -6.17
C ALA A 85 7.23 -1.40 -6.01
N LEU A 86 6.55 -2.22 -5.21
CA LEU A 86 6.89 -3.63 -5.09
C LEU A 86 6.56 -4.39 -6.37
N SER A 87 5.41 -4.11 -7.00
CA SER A 87 4.98 -4.85 -8.19
C SER A 87 5.83 -4.58 -9.44
N THR A 88 6.55 -3.45 -9.49
CA THR A 88 7.51 -3.18 -10.57
C THR A 88 8.81 -3.96 -10.42
N VAL A 89 9.20 -4.27 -9.18
CA VAL A 89 10.44 -4.99 -8.82
C VAL A 89 10.24 -6.51 -8.78
N LEU A 90 9.05 -6.99 -8.38
CA LEU A 90 8.78 -8.41 -8.27
C LEU A 90 8.77 -9.09 -9.66
N PRO A 91 9.61 -10.11 -9.90
CA PRO A 91 9.68 -10.74 -11.21
C PRO A 91 8.45 -11.60 -11.54
N ARG A 92 7.76 -12.12 -10.52
CA ARG A 92 6.62 -13.04 -10.67
C ARG A 92 5.44 -12.62 -9.80
N ARG A 93 4.23 -12.91 -10.25
CA ARG A 93 2.97 -12.56 -9.57
C ARG A 93 2.78 -13.37 -8.28
N GLU A 94 3.22 -14.63 -8.22
CA GLU A 94 3.10 -15.43 -6.99
C GLU A 94 3.90 -14.85 -5.82
N LEU A 95 5.02 -14.18 -6.10
CA LEU A 95 5.85 -13.57 -5.08
C LEU A 95 5.12 -12.42 -4.38
N ALA A 96 4.20 -11.73 -5.06
CA ALA A 96 3.39 -10.69 -4.44
C ALA A 96 2.54 -11.25 -3.30
N THR A 97 1.95 -12.43 -3.49
CA THR A 97 1.19 -13.13 -2.45
C THR A 97 2.11 -13.62 -1.33
N LEU A 98 3.25 -14.22 -1.67
CA LEU A 98 4.20 -14.72 -0.67
C LEU A 98 4.79 -13.60 0.20
N VAL A 99 5.18 -12.47 -0.40
CA VAL A 99 5.69 -11.31 0.35
C VAL A 99 4.64 -10.80 1.32
N ILE A 100 3.38 -10.69 0.89
CA ILE A 100 2.29 -10.21 1.77
C ILE A 100 2.02 -11.22 2.89
N LEU A 101 1.96 -12.51 2.57
CA LEU A 101 1.72 -13.56 3.55
C LEU A 101 2.83 -13.58 4.61
N LEU A 102 4.09 -13.61 4.17
CA LEU A 102 5.24 -13.68 5.07
C LEU A 102 5.42 -12.40 5.89
N SER A 103 5.15 -11.23 5.31
CA SER A 103 5.27 -9.94 6.02
C SER A 103 4.12 -9.67 6.98
N SER A 104 2.96 -10.32 6.82
CA SER A 104 1.78 -10.06 7.65
C SER A 104 2.04 -10.24 9.15
N MET A 105 2.62 -11.38 9.54
CA MET A 105 2.93 -11.68 10.94
C MET A 105 3.92 -10.65 11.53
N PRO A 106 5.12 -10.42 10.97
CA PRO A 106 6.04 -9.39 11.45
C PRO A 106 5.42 -8.00 11.59
N ILE A 107 4.56 -7.59 10.64
CA ILE A 107 3.88 -6.29 10.68
C ILE A 107 2.93 -6.21 11.88
N VAL A 108 2.15 -7.27 12.14
CA VAL A 108 1.21 -7.29 13.27
C VAL A 108 1.97 -7.26 14.60
N PHE A 109 3.03 -8.04 14.77
CA PHE A 109 3.88 -7.96 15.95
C PHE A 109 4.54 -6.58 16.11
N GLY A 110 5.10 -6.04 15.03
CA GLY A 110 5.74 -4.73 14.98
C GLY A 110 4.78 -3.54 15.19
N SER A 111 3.47 -3.74 15.00
CA SER A 111 2.45 -2.72 15.28
C SER A 111 2.26 -2.45 16.77
N GLY A 112 2.74 -3.35 17.64
CA GLY A 112 2.63 -3.24 19.09
C GLY A 112 1.25 -3.63 19.64
N PHE A 113 0.44 -4.33 18.84
CA PHE A 113 -0.85 -4.89 19.28
C PHE A 113 -0.68 -6.21 20.04
N ILE A 114 0.25 -7.08 19.60
CA ILE A 114 0.48 -8.40 20.22
C ILE A 114 1.64 -8.37 21.23
N TRP A 115 2.73 -7.66 20.92
CA TRP A 115 3.93 -7.61 21.75
C TRP A 115 4.18 -6.17 22.23
N PRO A 116 4.50 -5.92 23.52
CA PRO A 116 5.02 -4.63 23.96
C PRO A 116 6.20 -4.18 23.09
N ARG A 117 6.18 -2.93 22.64
CA ARG A 117 7.21 -2.36 21.75
C ARG A 117 8.57 -2.33 22.42
N GLU A 118 8.58 -2.21 23.74
CA GLU A 118 9.76 -2.17 24.59
C GLU A 118 10.60 -3.45 24.50
N ALA A 119 9.98 -4.56 24.10
CA ALA A 119 10.65 -5.85 23.94
C ALA A 119 11.17 -6.09 22.50
N ILE A 120 10.90 -5.18 21.55
CA ILE A 120 11.36 -5.30 20.17
C ILE A 120 12.66 -4.49 20.00
N PRO A 121 13.74 -5.06 19.43
CA PRO A 121 14.98 -4.33 19.19
C PRO A 121 14.74 -3.04 18.40
N PHE A 122 15.36 -1.94 18.84
CA PHE A 122 15.17 -0.61 18.25
C PHE A 122 15.38 -0.55 16.71
N PRO A 123 16.41 -1.21 16.12
CA PRO A 123 16.58 -1.20 14.67
C PRO A 123 15.39 -1.80 13.91
N VAL A 124 14.76 -2.85 14.46
CA VAL A 124 13.60 -3.50 13.86
C VAL A 124 12.39 -2.57 13.92
N LEU A 125 12.17 -1.92 15.07
CA LEU A 125 11.09 -0.93 15.21
C LEU A 125 11.23 0.22 14.20
N LEU A 126 12.46 0.70 13.99
CA LEU A 126 12.75 1.77 13.04
C LEU A 126 12.40 1.35 11.60
N LEU A 127 12.80 0.15 11.19
CA LEU A 127 12.46 -0.39 9.87
C LEU A 127 10.94 -0.56 9.69
N MET A 128 10.25 -1.04 10.74
CA MET A 128 8.80 -1.22 10.73
C MET A 128 8.04 0.11 10.54
N GLN A 129 8.60 1.26 10.96
CA GLN A 129 7.97 2.57 10.75
C GLN A 129 7.83 2.97 9.27
N PHE A 130 8.60 2.34 8.37
CA PHE A 130 8.46 2.56 6.93
C PHE A 130 7.29 1.77 6.33
N VAL A 131 6.79 0.73 7.01
CA VAL A 131 5.66 -0.04 6.52
C VAL A 131 4.36 0.71 6.85
N PRO A 132 3.58 1.20 5.87
CA PRO A 132 2.41 2.05 6.14
C PRO A 132 1.36 1.43 7.07
N ALA A 133 1.25 0.10 7.07
CA ALA A 133 0.34 -0.63 7.96
C ALA A 133 0.66 -0.41 9.45
N VAL A 134 1.93 -0.22 9.83
CA VAL A 134 2.35 -0.08 11.23
C VAL A 134 1.80 1.21 11.88
N PRO A 135 2.05 2.42 11.35
CA PRO A 135 1.45 3.64 11.89
C PRO A 135 -0.08 3.68 11.70
N ALA A 136 -0.61 3.07 10.64
CA ALA A 136 -2.05 2.98 10.42
C ALA A 136 -2.76 2.16 11.50
N ILE A 137 -2.29 0.93 11.79
CA ILE A 137 -2.86 0.09 12.84
C ILE A 137 -2.85 0.83 14.18
N LYS A 138 -1.72 1.48 14.52
CA LYS A 138 -1.63 2.28 15.75
C LYS A 138 -2.69 3.38 15.80
N ALA A 139 -2.83 4.15 14.72
CA ALA A 139 -3.80 5.23 14.65
C ALA A 139 -5.25 4.71 14.72
N PHE A 140 -5.55 3.58 14.08
CA PHE A 140 -6.87 2.94 14.13
C PHE A 140 -7.22 2.45 15.54
N VAL A 141 -6.28 1.82 16.25
CA VAL A 141 -6.49 1.39 17.64
C VAL A 141 -6.72 2.60 18.55
N MET A 142 -5.88 3.63 18.44
CA MET A 142 -6.03 4.85 19.24
C MET A 142 -7.39 5.52 19.00
N LEU A 143 -7.78 5.72 17.74
CA LEU A 143 -9.01 6.42 17.39
C LEU A 143 -10.26 5.58 17.71
N ASN A 144 -10.25 4.28 17.39
CA ASN A 144 -11.45 3.45 17.43
C ASN A 144 -11.65 2.68 18.74
N GLN A 145 -10.57 2.27 19.42
CA GLN A 145 -10.65 1.44 20.63
C GLN A 145 -10.30 2.22 21.90
N MET A 146 -9.41 3.22 21.81
CA MET A 146 -9.01 4.03 22.96
C MET A 146 -9.76 5.36 23.06
N GLY A 147 -10.60 5.69 22.08
CA GLY A 147 -11.36 6.95 22.05
C GLY A 147 -10.48 8.20 21.92
N ALA A 148 -9.27 8.07 21.36
CA ALA A 148 -8.37 9.19 21.17
C ALA A 148 -8.98 10.24 20.21
N THR A 149 -8.67 11.51 20.42
CA THR A 149 -9.09 12.57 19.50
C THR A 149 -8.26 12.53 18.22
N PHE A 150 -8.81 13.07 17.13
CA PHE A 150 -8.09 13.11 15.85
C PHE A 150 -6.76 13.88 15.97
N HIS A 151 -6.71 14.91 16.81
CA HIS A 151 -5.50 15.68 17.08
C HIS A 151 -4.37 14.82 17.66
N GLN A 152 -4.69 13.83 18.50
CA GLN A 152 -3.69 12.94 19.12
C GLN A 152 -3.05 11.97 18.11
N ILE A 153 -3.73 11.66 17.01
CA ILE A 153 -3.21 10.78 15.96
C ILE A 153 -2.58 11.56 14.80
N THR A 154 -2.61 12.90 14.80
CA THR A 154 -2.03 13.75 13.75
C THR A 154 -0.58 13.37 13.41
N PRO A 155 0.32 13.09 14.37
CA PRO A 155 1.69 12.66 14.02
C PRO A 155 1.73 11.39 13.16
N LEU A 156 0.84 10.44 13.40
CA LEU A 156 0.72 9.20 12.63
C LEU A 156 0.13 9.45 11.24
N VAL A 157 -0.85 10.35 11.16
CA VAL A 157 -1.42 10.81 9.88
C VAL A 157 -0.36 11.50 9.03
N THR A 158 0.44 12.38 9.63
CA THR A 158 1.57 13.05 8.95
C THR A 158 2.60 12.03 8.48
N GLN A 159 2.95 11.03 9.32
CA GLN A 159 3.84 9.95 8.90
C GLN A 159 3.28 9.19 7.69
N LEU A 160 1.98 8.87 7.66
CA LEU A 160 1.35 8.21 6.51
C LEU A 160 1.40 9.06 5.23
N ILE A 161 1.22 10.37 5.34
CA ILE A 161 1.35 11.30 4.21
C ILE A 161 2.80 11.33 3.70
N LEU A 162 3.79 11.39 4.60
CA LEU A 162 5.20 11.34 4.23
C LEU A 162 5.55 10.01 3.55
N LEU A 163 5.04 8.89 4.04
CA LEU A 163 5.19 7.59 3.40
C LEU A 163 4.51 7.55 2.02
N ALA A 164 3.35 8.17 1.86
CA ALA A 164 2.69 8.28 0.57
C ALA A 164 3.53 9.06 -0.44
N LEU A 165 4.10 10.20 -0.03
CA LEU A 165 5.01 10.97 -0.88
C LEU A 165 6.27 10.16 -1.24
N PHE A 166 6.91 9.55 -0.24
CA PHE A 166 8.10 8.74 -0.42
C PHE A 166 7.87 7.58 -1.40
N TYR A 167 6.84 6.76 -1.17
CA TYR A 167 6.53 5.63 -2.04
C TYR A 167 5.98 6.06 -3.39
N GLY A 168 5.28 7.20 -3.48
CA GLY A 168 4.81 7.76 -4.74
C GLY A 168 5.97 8.14 -5.67
N ILE A 169 6.98 8.82 -5.12
CA ILE A 169 8.22 9.14 -5.85
C ILE A 169 8.94 7.86 -6.26
N LEU A 170 9.11 6.91 -5.32
CA LEU A 170 9.77 5.64 -5.61
C LEU A 170 9.07 4.85 -6.72
N ALA A 171 7.74 4.75 -6.65
CA ALA A 171 6.94 4.06 -7.66
C ALA A 171 7.08 4.70 -9.04
N TYR A 172 7.08 6.03 -9.11
CA TYR A 172 7.30 6.77 -10.36
C TYR A 172 8.68 6.49 -10.95
N LEU A 173 9.75 6.61 -10.15
CA LEU A 173 11.13 6.38 -10.60
C LEU A 173 11.33 4.95 -11.09
N LEU A 174 10.76 3.96 -10.40
CA LEU A 174 10.85 2.56 -10.81
C LEU A 174 10.09 2.29 -12.12
N LEU A 175 8.91 2.88 -12.29
CA LEU A 175 8.16 2.79 -13.55
C LEU A 175 8.90 3.47 -14.70
N GLU A 176 9.46 4.65 -14.47
CA GLU A 176 10.23 5.40 -15.47
C GLU A 176 11.48 4.64 -15.91
N LYS A 177 12.25 4.11 -14.95
CA LYS A 177 13.43 3.28 -15.23
C LYS A 177 13.06 2.09 -16.10
N LYS A 178 11.98 1.39 -15.75
CA LYS A 178 11.53 0.21 -16.48
C LYS A 178 10.98 0.53 -17.87
N PHE A 179 10.26 1.64 -18.01
CA PHE A 179 9.81 2.14 -19.31
C PHE A 179 11.00 2.43 -20.24
N LYS A 180 12.03 3.12 -19.74
CA LYS A 180 13.27 3.41 -20.50
C LYS A 180 14.07 2.16 -20.87
N THR A 181 13.97 1.07 -20.11
CA THR A 181 14.65 -0.20 -20.47
C THR A 181 13.90 -0.95 -21.57
N ILE A 182 12.56 -0.89 -21.57
CA ILE A 182 11.71 -1.65 -22.49
C ILE A 182 11.62 -0.98 -23.88
N GLN A 183 11.54 0.35 -23.94
CA GLN A 183 11.42 1.11 -25.20
C GLN A 183 12.57 0.91 -26.21
N PRO A 184 13.87 0.89 -25.81
CA PRO A 184 14.98 0.64 -26.74
C PRO A 184 15.12 -0.82 -27.17
N ALA A 185 14.48 -1.78 -26.48
CA ALA A 185 14.47 -3.18 -26.90
C ALA A 185 13.48 -3.43 -28.05
N ALA A 186 12.33 -2.75 -28.04
CA ALA A 186 11.33 -2.84 -29.12
C ALA A 186 11.85 -2.28 -30.46
N GLY A 187 12.61 -1.17 -30.44
CA GLY A 187 13.18 -0.56 -31.65
C GLY A 187 14.35 -1.33 -32.29
N LYS A 188 14.87 -2.38 -31.64
CA LYS A 188 15.95 -3.23 -32.18
C LYS A 188 15.46 -4.55 -32.80
N ALA A 189 14.20 -4.91 -32.60
CA ALA A 189 13.62 -6.13 -33.15
C ALA A 189 13.03 -5.96 -34.57
N GLU A 190 13.08 -4.72 -35.12
CA GLU A 190 12.54 -4.36 -36.44
C GLU A 190 13.61 -4.25 -37.54
N TYR A 191 14.85 -4.70 -37.31
CA TYR A 191 15.93 -4.72 -38.31
C TYR A 191 16.52 -6.11 -38.52
#